data_AF-A0A554WUR6-F1
#
_entry.id   AF-A0A554WUR6-F1
#
_cell.length_a   1.000
_cell.length_b   1.000
_cell.length_c   1.000
_cell.angle_alpha   90.00
_cell.angle_beta   90.00
_cell.angle_gamma   90.00
#
_symmetry.space_group_name_H-M   'P 1'
#
loop_
_entity.id
_entity.type
_entity.pdbx_description
1 polymer ?
#
loop_
_entity_poly.entity_id
_entity_poly.type
_entity_poly.pdbx_seq_one_letter_code
_entity_poly.pdbx_strand_id
1 'polypeptide(L)' 'MTTLAERLLERFQTLPADAQVEVIDFVEFLLARRRLRSGTVPDWSVEDQAMLAQQAMSSDDDPVTYDECDLRERWA' A
#
# COMPACT_ATOMS: atom_id res chain seq x y z
N MET A 1 29.75 -24.26 -2.56
CA MET A 1 28.72 -23.26 -2.92
C MET A 1 27.99 -22.91 -1.65
N THR A 2 28.12 -21.68 -1.15
CA THR A 2 27.33 -21.23 0.01
C THR A 2 25.88 -21.04 -0.41
N THR A 3 24.97 -21.54 0.42
CA THR A 3 23.53 -21.42 0.25
C THR A 3 23.10 -19.96 0.43
N LEU A 4 21.91 -19.63 -0.07
CA LEU A 4 21.32 -18.30 0.11
C LEU A 4 21.15 -17.97 1.61
N ALA A 5 20.78 -18.96 2.43
CA ALA A 5 20.58 -18.81 3.86
C ALA A 5 21.88 -18.42 4.56
N GLU A 6 22.98 -19.10 4.26
CA GLU A 6 24.31 -18.79 4.81
C GLU A 6 24.75 -17.37 4.43
N ARG A 7 24.59 -16.98 3.16
CA ARG A 7 24.96 -15.63 2.69
C ARG A 7 24.11 -14.52 3.32
N LEU A 8 22.86 -14.82 3.68
CA LEU A 8 21.96 -13.86 4.32
C LEU A 8 22.30 -13.71 5.80
N LEU A 9 22.60 -14.82 6.49
CA LEU A 9 23.06 -14.82 7.87
C LEU A 9 24.38 -14.07 8.02
N GLU A 10 25.35 -14.34 7.15
CA GLU A 10 26.64 -13.63 7.13
C GLU A 10 26.45 -12.11 7.02
N ARG A 11 25.57 -11.65 6.11
CA ARG A 11 25.30 -10.22 5.98
C ARG A 11 24.53 -9.66 7.16
N PHE A 12 23.54 -10.37 7.67
CA PHE A 12 22.73 -9.94 8.80
C PHE A 12 23.59 -9.71 10.06
N GLN A 13 24.56 -10.60 10.31
CA GLN A 13 25.48 -10.48 11.44
C GLN A 13 26.43 -9.28 11.35
N THR A 14 26.70 -8.76 10.15
CA THR A 14 27.55 -7.57 9.97
C THR A 14 26.81 -6.25 10.21
N LEU A 15 25.48 -6.27 10.32
CA LEU A 15 24.68 -5.08 10.54
C LEU A 15 24.76 -4.62 12.00
N PRO A 16 24.69 -3.31 12.26
CA PRO A 16 24.49 -2.79 13.61
C PRO A 16 23.10 -3.19 14.14
N ALA A 17 22.94 -3.16 15.47
CA ALA A 17 21.78 -3.74 16.15
C ALA A 17 20.45 -3.09 15.72
N ASP A 18 20.45 -1.79 15.46
CA ASP A 18 19.31 -1.03 14.93
C ASP A 18 18.89 -1.52 13.54
N ALA A 19 19.85 -1.71 12.63
CA ALA A 19 19.58 -2.23 11.28
C ALA A 19 19.15 -3.70 11.29
N GLN A 20 19.60 -4.51 12.26
CA GLN A 20 19.12 -5.88 12.43
C GLN A 20 17.63 -5.91 12.77
N VAL A 21 17.17 -5.02 13.65
CA VAL A 21 15.74 -4.88 14.01
C VAL A 21 14.93 -4.48 12.77
N GLU A 22 15.40 -3.49 11.99
CA GLU A 22 14.70 -3.06 10.77
C GLU A 22 14.55 -4.20 9.74
N VAL A 23 15.56 -5.06 9.61
CA VAL A 23 15.48 -6.24 8.72
C VAL A 23 14.44 -7.24 9.20
N ILE A 24 14.32 -7.45 10.52
CA ILE A 24 13.29 -8.32 11.09
C ILE A 24 11.90 -7.72 10.81
N ASP A 25 11.71 -6.43 11.11
CA ASP A 25 10.45 -5.73 10.85
C ASP A 25 10.05 -5.81 9.37
N PHE A 26 11.02 -5.67 8.47
CA PHE A 26 10.79 -5.80 7.03
C PHE A 26 10.38 -7.22 6.62
N VAL A 27 11.00 -8.26 7.19
CA VAL A 27 10.61 -9.65 6.93
C VAL A 27 9.20 -9.92 7.44
N GLU A 28 8.85 -9.43 8.64
CA GLU A 28 7.50 -9.52 9.18
C GLU A 28 6.48 -8.82 8.28
N PHE A 29 6.81 -7.61 7.81
CA PHE A 29 6.01 -6.89 6.83
C PHE A 29 5.78 -7.70 5.55
N LEU A 30 6.83 -8.34 4.99
CA LEU A 30 6.70 -9.16 3.80
C LEU A 30 5.78 -10.38 4.04
N LEU A 31 5.87 -11.02 5.20
CA LEU A 31 5.00 -12.13 5.59
C LEU A 31 3.55 -11.67 5.75
N ALA A 32 3.33 -10.55 6.44
CA ALA A 32 2.00 -9.94 6.60
C ALA A 32 1.40 -9.55 5.24
N ARG A 33 2.19 -8.92 4.36
CA ARG A 33 1.78 -8.55 3.00
C ARG A 33 1.42 -9.77 2.16
N ARG A 34 2.15 -10.89 2.29
CA ARG A 34 1.81 -12.14 1.60
C ARG A 34 0.47 -12.71 2.09
N ARG A 35 0.23 -12.67 3.41
CA ARG A 35 -1.06 -13.07 3.99
C ARG A 35 -2.19 -12.17 3.50
N LEU A 36 -1.94 -10.86 3.41
CA LEU A 36 -2.89 -9.88 2.89
C LEU A 36 -3.19 -10.11 1.41
N ARG A 37 -2.18 -10.40 0.56
CA ARG A 37 -2.42 -10.75 -0.85
C ARG A 37 -3.11 -12.11 -1.03
N SER A 38 -3.00 -13.01 -0.05
CA SER A 38 -3.74 -14.27 -0.05
C SER A 38 -5.22 -14.06 0.33
N GLY A 39 -5.55 -12.94 0.98
CA GLY A 39 -6.91 -12.46 1.15
C GLY A 39 -7.23 -11.43 0.08
N THR A 40 -7.67 -11.89 -1.09
CA THR A 40 -8.41 -11.12 -2.12
C THR A 40 -8.64 -9.64 -1.77
N VAL A 41 -7.72 -8.77 -2.21
CA VAL A 41 -8.20 -7.52 -2.80
C VAL A 41 -8.97 -8.00 -4.03
N PRO A 42 -10.30 -7.78 -4.12
CA PRO A 42 -11.00 -8.08 -5.36
C PRO A 42 -10.30 -7.23 -6.41
N ASP A 43 -9.66 -7.89 -7.37
CA ASP A 43 -9.26 -7.27 -8.61
C ASP A 43 -10.54 -6.62 -9.14
N TRP A 44 -10.63 -5.29 -9.06
CA TRP A 44 -11.82 -4.56 -9.47
C TRP A 44 -12.11 -5.00 -10.89
N SER A 45 -13.20 -5.74 -11.07
CA SER A 45 -13.49 -6.34 -12.35
C SER A 45 -13.66 -5.22 -13.36
N VAL A 46 -13.41 -5.52 -14.64
CA VAL A 46 -13.66 -4.56 -15.72
C VAL A 46 -15.12 -4.07 -15.68
N GLU A 47 -16.04 -4.89 -15.18
CA GLU A 47 -17.44 -4.55 -14.95
C GLU A 47 -17.63 -3.52 -13.84
N ASP A 48 -16.91 -3.65 -12.71
CA ASP A 48 -16.93 -2.65 -11.62
C ASP A 48 -16.42 -1.29 -12.10
N GLN A 49 -15.36 -1.30 -12.92
CA GLN A 49 -14.79 -0.09 -13.51
C GLN A 49 -15.76 0.55 -14.51
N ALA A 50 -16.43 -0.27 -15.34
CA ALA A 50 -17.44 0.20 -16.28
C ALA A 50 -18.70 0.75 -15.58
N MET A 51 -19.10 0.16 -14.46
CA MET A 51 -20.21 0.65 -13.64
C MET A 51 -19.88 2.02 -13.03
N LEU A 52 -18.68 2.17 -12.45
CA LEU A 52 -18.24 3.44 -11.89
C LEU A 52 -18.12 4.54 -12.96
N ALA A 53 -17.60 4.19 -14.14
CA ALA A 53 -17.50 5.13 -15.26
C ALA A 53 -18.89 5.61 -15.73
N GLN A 54 -19.86 4.71 -15.81
CA GLN A 54 -21.26 5.07 -16.13
C GLN A 54 -21.90 5.94 -15.06
N GLN A 55 -21.63 5.68 -13.78
CA GLN A 55 -22.10 6.51 -12.67
C GLN A 55 -21.49 7.90 -12.72
N ALA A 56 -20.18 8.03 -12.96
CA ALA A 56 -19.51 9.31 -13.08
C ALA A 56 -20.04 10.16 -14.25
N MET A 57 -20.37 9.53 -15.39
CA MET A 57 -21.00 10.22 -16.53
C MET A 57 -22.46 10.62 -16.26
N SER A 58 -23.12 9.98 -15.30
CA SER A 58 -24.50 10.30 -14.89
C SER A 58 -24.57 11.36 -13.78
N SER A 59 -23.44 11.63 -13.12
CA SER A 59 -23.31 12.58 -12.00
C SER A 59 -22.85 13.99 -12.41
N ASP A 60 -22.78 14.29 -13.71
CA ASP A 60 -22.28 15.59 -14.24
C ASP A 60 -23.19 16.79 -13.89
N ASP A 61 -24.36 16.53 -13.28
CA ASP A 61 -25.36 17.53 -12.84
C ASP A 61 -25.36 17.77 -11.32
N ASP A 62 -24.46 17.13 -10.55
CA ASP A 62 -24.40 17.32 -9.10
C ASP A 62 -23.64 18.62 -8.80
N PRO A 63 -24.28 19.65 -8.20
CA PRO A 63 -23.61 20.91 -7.95
C PRO A 63 -22.44 20.70 -6.99
N VAL A 64 -21.28 21.27 -7.33
CA VAL A 64 -20.12 21.29 -6.44
C VAL A 64 -20.52 22.03 -5.16
N THR A 65 -20.73 21.29 -4.07
CA THR A 65 -21.16 21.80 -2.77
C THR A 65 -20.01 22.24 -1.87
N TYR A 66 -18.77 22.04 -2.32
CA TYR A 66 -17.55 22.39 -1.59
C TYR A 66 -17.09 23.79 -2.00
N ASP A 67 -16.91 24.69 -1.03
CA ASP A 67 -16.40 26.04 -1.26
C ASP A 67 -15.10 26.33 -0.49
N GLU A 68 -14.55 27.53 -0.67
CA GLU A 68 -13.31 27.93 0.03
C GLU A 68 -13.49 28.09 1.54
N CYS A 69 -14.73 28.21 2.04
CA CYS A 69 -15.03 28.26 3.47
C CYS A 69 -14.94 26.88 4.13
N ASP A 70 -15.03 25.80 3.36
CA ASP A 70 -14.86 24.43 3.83
C ASP A 70 -13.39 24.02 4.02
N LEU A 71 -12.43 24.88 3.64
CA LEU A 71 -11.01 24.64 3.82
C LEU A 71 -10.62 24.83 5.30
N ARG A 72 -10.19 23.74 5.95
CA ARG A 72 -9.80 23.75 7.38
C ARG A 72 -8.53 24.54 7.67
N GLU A 73 -7.62 24.63 6.70
CA GLU A 73 -6.33 25.28 6.90
C GLU A 73 -5.93 26.06 5.64
N ARG A 74 -5.52 27.31 5.86
CA ARG A 74 -4.92 28.16 4.82
C ARG A 74 -3.46 28.35 5.17
N TRP A 75 -2.60 27.69 4.41
CA TRP A 75 -1.17 27.80 4.55
C TRP A 75 -0.73 29.03 3.74
N ALA A 76 -0.35 30.10 4.45
CA ALA A 76 0.13 31.37 3.90
C ALA A 76 1.65 31.47 3.96
#